data_AF-A0A351TLF6-F1
#
_entry.id   AF-A0A351TLF6-F1
#
_cell.length_a   1.000
_cell.length_b   1.000
_cell.length_c   1.000
_cell.angle_alpha   90.00
_cell.angle_beta   90.00
_cell.angle_gamma   90.00
#
_symmetry.space_group_name_H-M   'P 1'
#
loop_
_entity.id
_entity.type
_entity.pdbx_description
1 polymer ?
#
loop_
_entity_poly.entity_id
_entity_poly.type
_entity_poly.pdbx_seq_one_letter_code
_entity_poly.pdbx_strand_id
1 'polypeptide(L)' 'IGDITESSLTKHLRELEADGFITRYDYKEVPPRVEYNLTDLGKSFLPVFEHMKQWGDENLSD' A
#
# COMPACT_ATOMS: atom_id res chain seq x y z
N ILE A 1 -4.61 -7.82 11.21
CA ILE A 1 -3.32 -7.24 10.76
C ILE A 1 -2.19 -7.86 11.60
N GLY A 2 -2.11 -9.20 11.61
CA GLY A 2 -1.30 -9.95 12.58
C GLY A 2 -0.20 -10.83 12.01
N ASP A 3 -0.16 -11.03 10.68
CA ASP A 3 0.75 -12.02 10.05
C ASP A 3 1.62 -11.42 8.94
N ILE A 4 1.95 -10.13 8.98
CA ILE A 4 2.94 -9.54 8.06
C ILE A 4 4.25 -9.28 8.82
N THR A 5 5.35 -9.82 8.33
CA THR A 5 6.67 -9.54 8.88
C THR A 5 7.16 -8.19 8.40
N GLU A 6 8.04 -7.53 9.15
CA GLU A 6 8.67 -6.27 8.70
C GLU A 6 9.39 -6.45 7.36
N SER A 7 10.01 -7.62 7.15
CA SER A 7 10.70 -7.94 5.92
C SER A 7 9.76 -8.07 4.72
N SER A 8 8.60 -8.70 4.88
CA SER A 8 7.63 -8.83 3.80
C SER A 8 6.91 -7.51 3.53
N LEU A 9 6.57 -6.74 4.56
CA LEU A 9 6.03 -5.39 4.38
C LEU A 9 7.01 -4.48 3.62
N THR A 10 8.28 -4.47 4.01
CA THR A 10 9.32 -3.68 3.32
C THR A 10 9.48 -4.10 1.87
N LYS A 11 9.42 -5.41 1.58
CA LYS A 11 9.47 -5.92 0.21
C LYS A 11 8.29 -5.40 -0.62
N HIS A 12 7.05 -5.56 -0.13
CA HIS A 12 5.87 -5.11 -0.87
C HIS A 12 5.82 -3.59 -1.07
N LEU A 13 6.28 -2.79 -0.10
CA LEU A 13 6.40 -1.34 -0.27
C LEU A 13 7.40 -0.98 -1.37
N ARG A 14 8.54 -1.67 -1.46
CA ARG A 14 9.52 -1.44 -2.54
C ARG A 14 8.98 -1.84 -3.91
N GLU A 15 8.20 -2.93 -3.99
CA GLU A 15 7.55 -3.36 -5.23
C GLU A 15 6.53 -2.30 -5.69
N LEU A 16 5.65 -1.84 -4.80
CA LEU A 16 4.68 -0.78 -5.11
C LEU A 16 5.34 0.55 -5.48
N GLU A 17 6.48 0.88 -4.88
CA GLU A 17 7.27 2.06 -5.24
C GLU A 17 7.86 1.91 -6.65
N ALA A 18 8.44 0.74 -6.97
CA ALA A 18 9.00 0.45 -8.28
C ALA A 18 7.93 0.43 -9.39
N ASP A 19 6.73 -0.05 -9.08
CA ASP A 19 5.59 -0.06 -10.00
C ASP A 19 4.91 1.32 -10.12
N GLY A 20 5.35 2.32 -9.34
CA GLY A 20 4.86 3.69 -9.41
C GLY A 20 3.53 3.95 -8.71
N PHE A 21 3.06 3.03 -7.86
CA PHE A 21 1.83 3.19 -7.09
C PHE A 21 2.01 4.05 -5.85
N ILE A 22 3.22 4.05 -5.26
CA ILE A 22 3.54 4.84 -4.08
C ILE A 22 4.84 5.62 -4.25
N THR A 23 4.96 6.73 -3.54
CA THR A 23 6.22 7.47 -3.35
C THR A 23 6.75 7.25 -1.94
N ARG A 24 8.07 7.14 -1.80
CA ARG A 24 8.76 7.15 -0.51
C ARG A 24 9.38 8.52 -0.25
N TYR A 25 9.12 9.09 0.92
CA TYR A 25 9.77 10.32 1.38
C TYR A 25 10.55 10.05 2.67
N ASP A 26 11.86 10.34 2.63
CA ASP A 26 12.75 10.21 3.78
C ASP A 26 12.97 11.60 4.40
N TYR A 27 12.51 11.79 5.64
CA TYR A 27 12.60 13.08 6.32
C TYR A 27 14.02 13.42 6.76
N LYS A 28 14.95 12.44 6.79
CA LYS A 28 16.34 12.62 7.23
C LYS A 28 16.47 13.33 8.58
N GLU A 29 15.49 13.15 9.46
CA GLU A 29 15.42 13.77 10.78
C GLU A 29 15.87 12.80 11.89
N VAL A 30 16.01 13.31 13.12
CA VAL A 30 16.23 12.48 14.31
C VAL A 30 15.03 12.68 15.24
N PRO A 31 14.26 11.63 15.56
CA PRO A 31 14.42 10.22 15.13
C PRO A 31 14.10 10.00 13.64
N PRO A 32 14.73 9.01 12.98
CA PRO A 32 14.53 8.79 11.54
C PRO A 32 13.08 8.38 11.25
N ARG A 33 12.47 9.06 10.27
CA ARG A 33 11.12 8.79 9.79
C ARG A 33 11.07 8.73 8.27
N VAL A 34 10.28 7.78 7.79
CA VAL A 34 10.00 7.59 6.36
C VAL A 34 8.49 7.52 6.19
N GLU A 35 7.97 8.15 5.15
CA GLU A 35 6.56 8.07 4.80
C GLU A 35 6.36 7.54 3.40
N TYR A 36 5.29 6.77 3.23
CA TYR A 36 4.84 6.25 1.96
C TYR A 36 3.47 6.85 1.63
N ASN A 37 3.32 7.36 0.42
CA ASN A 37 2.09 8.01 -0.03
C ASN A 37 1.67 7.44 -1.38
N LEU A 38 0.37 7.33 -1.65
CA LEU A 38 -0.11 6.96 -2.99
C LEU A 38 0.21 8.06 -4.00
N THR A 39 0.71 7.65 -5.17
CA THR A 39 0.78 8.51 -6.36
C THR A 39 -0.61 8.74 -6.93
N ASP A 40 -0.72 9.58 -7.95
CA ASP A 40 -1.96 9.76 -8.69
C ASP A 40 -2.39 8.45 -9.41
N LEU A 41 -1.41 7.66 -9.88
CA LEU A 41 -1.67 6.31 -10.39
C LEU A 41 -2.28 5.42 -9.29
N GLY A 42 -1.66 5.38 -8.11
CA GLY A 42 -2.15 4.58 -6.99
C GLY A 42 -3.57 4.98 -6.54
N LYS A 43 -3.85 6.28 -6.49
CA LYS A 43 -5.19 6.80 -6.18
C LYS A 43 -6.21 6.44 -7.26
N SER A 44 -5.82 6.51 -8.54
CA SER A 44 -6.71 6.16 -9.66
C SER A 44 -7.16 4.70 -9.65
N PHE A 45 -6.41 3.83 -8.96
CA PHE A 45 -6.72 2.41 -8.83
C PHE A 45 -7.64 2.09 -7.63
N LEU A 46 -7.83 3.01 -6.68
CA LEU A 46 -8.71 2.81 -5.53
C LEU A 46 -10.13 2.38 -5.91
N PRO A 47 -10.79 2.97 -6.94
CA PRO A 47 -12.11 2.50 -7.34
C PRO A 47 -12.13 1.02 -7.75
N VAL A 48 -11.08 0.54 -8.43
CA VAL A 48 -10.99 -0.89 -8.81
C VAL A 48 -10.91 -1.77 -7.57
N PHE A 49 -10.09 -1.39 -6.60
CA PHE A 49 -9.99 -2.08 -5.31
C PHE A 49 -11.33 -2.09 -4.55
N GLU A 50 -12.06 -0.97 -4.56
CA GLU A 50 -13.37 -0.86 -3.92
C GLU A 50 -14.39 -1.81 -4.56
N HIS A 51 -14.41 -1.92 -5.89
CA HIS A 51 -15.30 -2.87 -6.58
C HIS A 51 -14.93 -4.33 -6.25
N MET A 52 -13.63 -4.67 -6.22
CA MET A 52 -13.18 -6.00 -5.82
C MET A 52 -13.56 -6.32 -4.39
N LYS A 53 -13.40 -5.35 -3.48
CA LYS A 53 -13.81 -5.49 -2.08
C LYS A 53 -15.32 -5.70 -1.98
N GLN A 54 -16.13 -4.86 -2.64
CA GLN A 54 -17.59 -4.98 -2.62
C GLN A 54 -18.03 -6.38 -3.07
N TRP A 55 -17.48 -6.86 -4.19
CA TRP A 55 -17.79 -8.19 -4.67
C TRP A 55 -17.41 -9.29 -3.65
N GLY A 56 -16.24 -9.17 -3.01
CA GLY A 56 -15.80 -10.07 -1.96
C GLY A 56 -16.71 -10.05 -0.74
N ASP A 57 -17.12 -8.87 -0.29
CA ASP A 57 -18.05 -8.69 0.83
C ASP A 57 -19.44 -9.27 0.50
N GLU A 58 -19.86 -9.30 -0.76
CA GLU A 58 -21.16 -9.86 -1.18
C GLU A 58 -21.14 -11.38 -1.37
N ASN A 59 -19.98 -11.97 -1.71
CA ASN A 59 -19.92 -13.35 -2.22
C ASN A 59 -18.99 -14.28 -1.42
N LEU A 60 -18.08 -13.73 -0.62
CA LEU A 60 -17.06 -14.48 0.12
C LEU A 60 -17.11 -14.22 1.63
N SER A 61 -18.07 -13.43 2.11
CA SER A 61 -18.27 -13.19 3.53
C SER A 61 -18.95 -14.40 4.20
N ASP A 62 -18.14 -15.40 4.56
CA ASP A 62 -18.44 -16.41 5.58
C ASP A 62 -17.59 -16.15 6.83
#